data_AF-A0A6P2A018-F1
#
_entry.id   AF-A0A6P2A018-F1
#
_cell.length_a   1.000
_cell.length_b   1.000
_cell.length_c   1.000
_cell.angle_alpha   90.00
_cell.angle_beta   90.00
_cell.angle_gamma   90.00
#
_symmetry.space_group_name_H-M   'P 1'
#
loop_
_entity.id
_entity.type
_entity.pdbx_description
1 polymer ?
#
loop_
_entity_poly.entity_id
_entity_poly.type
_entity_poly.pdbx_seq_one_letter_code
_entity_poly.pdbx_strand_id
1 'polypeptide(L)'
;MKTVTELSARLEHYYQQIRTIILTRQNPITGLLPASTAITAHGDYTDAWVRDNVYSILGVWGLALAYRKIDEDKGRTYELEHSVTKLMRGLLFAMLRQSHKVEQFKHTQSPLDGLHAKYNTATADIVVGDDEWGHLQIDATSIFLLMLAQMTASGLKIIYTIDEVNFVQNLVYYIGRAYRTPDYGIWERGNKINHGSAELNASSVGMAKAALEAINGLDLFGVRGSQASVIHVLPDEIARARITLESLLPRESASKEIDAALLSIISYPAFAIEDVDLRERTFNDIVHKLQGKYGCKRFLRDGHQTVLEDGQRLHYEPGELKQFEHLECEWPLFFTYLFLDGLFRGNSQQ
;
A
#
# COMPACT_ATOMS: atom_id res chain seq x y z
N MET A 1 -31.25 0.51 -16.73
CA MET A 1 -30.29 -0.55 -17.13
C MET A 1 -29.54 -0.03 -18.35
N LYS A 2 -28.21 0.05 -18.31
CA LYS A 2 -27.40 0.37 -19.50
C LYS A 2 -27.49 -0.79 -20.48
N THR A 3 -27.50 -0.52 -21.78
CA THR A 3 -27.50 -1.59 -22.78
C THR A 3 -26.14 -2.33 -22.75
N VAL A 4 -26.11 -3.61 -23.12
CA VAL A 4 -24.86 -4.40 -23.18
C VAL A 4 -23.82 -3.69 -24.06
N THR A 5 -24.25 -3.07 -25.15
CA THR A 5 -23.41 -2.29 -26.06
C THR A 5 -22.77 -1.07 -25.39
N GLU A 6 -23.50 -0.32 -24.57
CA GLU A 6 -22.97 0.82 -23.81
C GLU A 6 -21.94 0.39 -22.75
N LEU A 7 -22.19 -0.75 -22.10
CA LEU A 7 -21.26 -1.30 -21.11
C LEU A 7 -19.95 -1.71 -21.79
N SER A 8 -20.02 -2.45 -22.90
CA SER A 8 -18.84 -2.87 -23.65
C SER A 8 -18.04 -1.68 -24.18
N ALA A 9 -18.69 -0.63 -24.68
CA ALA A 9 -18.02 0.59 -25.13
C ALA A 9 -17.29 1.31 -23.97
N ARG A 10 -17.90 1.34 -22.78
CA ARG A 10 -17.27 1.96 -21.60
C ARG A 10 -16.09 1.14 -21.08
N LEU A 11 -16.21 -0.19 -21.05
CA LEU A 11 -15.10 -1.07 -20.67
C LEU A 11 -13.94 -0.93 -21.66
N GLU A 12 -14.21 -0.88 -22.96
CA GLU A 12 -13.18 -0.64 -23.98
C GLU A 12 -12.48 0.70 -23.79
N HIS A 13 -13.21 1.77 -23.45
CA HIS A 13 -12.61 3.06 -23.12
C HIS A 13 -11.62 2.96 -21.95
N TYR A 14 -12.01 2.31 -20.86
CA TYR A 14 -11.11 2.09 -19.71
C TYR A 14 -9.94 1.17 -20.05
N TYR A 15 -10.16 0.16 -20.88
CA TYR A 15 -9.09 -0.73 -21.35
C TYR A 15 -8.03 0.05 -22.12
N GLN A 16 -8.43 0.94 -23.03
CA GLN A 16 -7.48 1.79 -23.76
C GLN A 16 -6.72 2.74 -22.83
N GLN A 17 -7.36 3.31 -21.82
CA GLN A 17 -6.68 4.13 -20.80
C GLN A 17 -5.66 3.31 -20.00
N ILE A 18 -6.05 2.14 -19.50
CA ILE A 18 -5.15 1.26 -18.74
C ILE A 18 -3.96 0.83 -19.59
N ARG A 19 -4.19 0.48 -20.85
CA ARG A 19 -3.14 0.05 -21.77
C ARG A 19 -2.12 1.17 -22.02
N THR A 20 -2.59 2.40 -22.21
CA THR A 20 -1.75 3.56 -22.57
C THR A 20 -1.08 4.22 -21.37
N ILE A 21 -1.64 4.10 -20.17
CA ILE A 21 -1.13 4.75 -18.96
C ILE A 21 -0.36 3.75 -18.08
N ILE A 22 -0.93 2.58 -17.79
CA ILE A 22 -0.35 1.63 -16.82
C ILE A 22 0.45 0.55 -17.55
N LEU A 23 -0.18 -0.23 -18.42
CA LEU A 23 0.45 -1.45 -18.95
C LEU A 23 1.61 -1.16 -19.90
N THR A 24 1.63 -0.02 -20.59
CA THR A 24 2.78 0.37 -21.41
C THR A 24 4.06 0.58 -20.59
N ARG A 25 3.96 0.79 -19.27
CA ARG A 25 5.08 0.98 -18.35
C ARG A 25 5.44 -0.30 -17.58
N GLN A 26 4.63 -1.35 -17.72
CA GLN A 26 4.87 -2.62 -17.03
C GLN A 26 6.11 -3.30 -17.64
N ASN A 27 7.08 -3.61 -16.80
CA ASN A 27 8.30 -4.26 -17.24
C ASN A 27 7.97 -5.66 -17.81
N PRO A 28 8.44 -5.99 -19.02
CA PRO A 28 8.10 -7.25 -19.68
C PRO A 28 8.81 -8.47 -19.08
N ILE A 29 9.79 -8.30 -18.20
CA ILE A 29 10.51 -9.39 -17.53
C ILE A 29 9.93 -9.58 -16.13
N THR A 30 10.09 -8.58 -15.26
CA THR A 30 9.71 -8.66 -13.84
C THR A 30 8.21 -8.48 -13.61
N GLY A 31 7.51 -7.80 -14.50
CA GLY A 31 6.12 -7.37 -14.29
C GLY A 31 5.96 -6.13 -13.42
N LEU A 32 7.05 -5.58 -12.89
CA LEU A 32 7.03 -4.39 -12.03
C LEU A 32 6.75 -3.12 -12.83
N LEU A 33 6.20 -2.12 -12.15
CA LEU A 33 5.97 -0.77 -12.62
C LEU A 33 6.95 0.18 -11.93
N PRO A 34 7.55 1.14 -12.66
CA PRO A 34 8.23 2.26 -12.02
C PRO A 34 7.19 3.13 -11.30
N ALA A 35 7.55 3.73 -10.16
CA ALA A 35 6.66 4.65 -9.43
C ALA A 35 6.31 5.89 -10.27
N SER A 36 7.26 6.39 -11.06
CA SER A 36 7.06 7.45 -12.05
C SER A 36 8.04 7.32 -13.21
N THR A 37 7.78 8.05 -14.29
CA THR A 37 8.74 8.19 -15.41
C THR A 37 9.73 9.33 -15.21
N ALA A 38 9.65 10.05 -14.08
CA ALA A 38 10.46 11.22 -13.80
C ALA A 38 11.61 10.88 -12.83
N ILE A 39 12.82 11.30 -13.19
CA ILE A 39 13.93 11.43 -12.24
C ILE A 39 13.84 12.86 -11.70
N THR A 40 13.71 13.03 -10.40
CA THR A 40 13.61 14.36 -9.77
C THR A 40 14.71 14.55 -8.73
N ALA A 41 14.83 15.77 -8.19
CA ALA A 41 15.74 16.04 -7.08
C ALA A 41 15.45 15.18 -5.83
N HIS A 42 14.23 14.63 -5.71
CA HIS A 42 13.78 13.85 -4.55
C HIS A 42 13.94 12.33 -4.73
N GLY A 43 14.59 11.87 -5.80
CA GLY A 43 14.90 10.47 -6.03
C GLY A 43 14.68 9.99 -7.46
N ASP A 44 15.19 8.78 -7.72
CA ASP A 44 14.91 8.03 -8.93
C ASP A 44 13.57 7.30 -8.79
N TYR A 45 12.50 7.92 -9.29
CA TYR A 45 11.17 7.29 -9.28
C TYR A 45 11.02 6.22 -10.37
N THR A 46 12.08 5.87 -11.10
CA THR A 46 12.07 4.73 -12.02
C THR A 46 12.19 3.39 -11.31
N ASP A 47 12.50 3.38 -10.01
CA ASP A 47 12.41 2.21 -9.16
C ASP A 47 10.95 1.80 -8.89
N ALA A 48 10.76 0.53 -8.53
CA ALA A 48 9.48 -0.10 -8.25
C ALA A 48 9.25 -0.15 -6.73
N TRP A 49 8.46 0.79 -6.21
CA TRP A 49 7.94 0.73 -4.84
C TRP A 49 6.85 -0.32 -4.72
N VAL A 50 6.89 -1.12 -3.65
CA VAL A 50 5.88 -2.16 -3.39
C VAL A 50 4.48 -1.57 -3.37
N ARG A 51 4.29 -0.49 -2.60
CA ARG A 51 3.00 0.18 -2.43
C ARG A 51 2.45 0.72 -3.75
N ASP A 52 3.25 1.48 -4.49
CA ASP A 52 2.89 2.10 -5.77
C ASP A 52 2.52 1.05 -6.82
N ASN A 53 3.27 -0.06 -6.86
CA ASN A 53 2.97 -1.20 -7.72
C ASN A 53 1.60 -1.82 -7.37
N VAL A 54 1.37 -2.09 -6.08
CA VAL A 54 0.11 -2.68 -5.62
C VAL A 54 -1.07 -1.75 -5.91
N TYR A 55 -1.00 -0.45 -5.58
CA TYR A 55 -2.10 0.49 -5.86
C TYR A 55 -2.34 0.67 -7.37
N SER A 56 -1.28 0.75 -8.18
CA SER A 56 -1.40 0.91 -9.64
C SER A 56 -2.09 -0.29 -10.28
N ILE A 57 -1.80 -1.51 -9.83
CA ILE A 57 -2.36 -2.72 -10.44
C ILE A 57 -3.84 -2.94 -10.08
N LEU A 58 -4.36 -2.27 -9.05
CA LEU A 58 -5.79 -2.36 -8.67
C LEU A 58 -6.71 -1.86 -9.78
N GLY A 59 -6.31 -0.84 -10.55
CA GLY A 59 -7.10 -0.40 -11.70
C GLY A 59 -7.22 -1.49 -12.77
N VAL A 60 -6.13 -2.21 -13.04
CA VAL A 60 -6.06 -3.32 -13.99
C VAL A 60 -6.91 -4.49 -13.51
N TRP A 61 -6.78 -4.84 -12.23
CA TRP A 61 -7.56 -5.91 -11.62
C TRP A 61 -9.06 -5.59 -11.58
N GLY A 62 -9.43 -4.37 -11.18
CA GLY A 62 -10.82 -3.91 -11.17
C GLY A 62 -11.46 -3.96 -12.56
N LEU A 63 -10.72 -3.58 -13.61
CA LEU A 63 -11.21 -3.70 -14.98
C LEU A 63 -11.34 -5.16 -15.41
N ALA A 64 -10.39 -6.04 -15.05
CA ALA A 64 -10.49 -7.47 -15.32
C ALA A 64 -11.76 -8.08 -14.68
N LEU A 65 -12.04 -7.74 -13.42
CA LEU A 65 -13.24 -8.18 -12.72
C LEU A 65 -14.53 -7.66 -13.39
N ALA A 66 -14.49 -6.45 -13.94
CA ALA A 66 -15.63 -5.90 -14.70
C ALA A 66 -15.84 -6.65 -16.03
N TYR A 67 -14.76 -6.99 -16.74
CA TYR A 67 -14.84 -7.79 -17.97
C TYR A 67 -15.37 -9.21 -17.72
N ARG A 68 -15.11 -9.83 -16.56
CA ARG A 68 -15.73 -11.12 -16.18
C ARG A 68 -17.26 -11.09 -16.14
N LYS A 69 -17.88 -9.90 -16.10
CA LYS A 69 -19.34 -9.74 -16.06
C LYS A 69 -19.97 -9.64 -17.46
N ILE A 70 -19.18 -9.74 -18.53
CA ILE A 70 -19.66 -9.77 -19.91
C ILE A 70 -19.18 -11.04 -20.62
N ASP A 71 -20.00 -11.60 -21.50
CA ASP A 71 -19.71 -12.88 -22.17
C ASP A 71 -18.65 -12.73 -23.29
N GLU A 72 -18.70 -11.63 -24.04
CA GLU A 72 -17.79 -11.36 -25.16
C GLU A 72 -16.71 -10.34 -24.78
N ASP A 73 -15.76 -10.78 -23.95
CA ASP A 73 -14.68 -9.94 -23.45
C ASP A 73 -13.50 -9.80 -24.42
N LYS A 74 -13.52 -10.48 -25.56
CA LYS A 74 -12.44 -10.51 -26.57
C LYS A 74 -11.06 -10.89 -26.01
N GLY A 75 -11.03 -11.69 -24.94
CA GLY A 75 -9.78 -12.09 -24.26
C GLY A 75 -9.18 -11.02 -23.35
N ARG A 76 -9.86 -9.89 -23.13
CA ARG A 76 -9.38 -8.79 -22.27
C ARG A 76 -9.22 -9.22 -20.82
N THR A 77 -10.11 -10.06 -20.31
CA THR A 77 -9.99 -10.59 -18.94
C THR A 77 -8.67 -11.34 -18.79
N TYR A 78 -8.38 -12.27 -19.69
CA TYR A 78 -7.15 -13.07 -19.63
C TYR A 78 -5.90 -12.19 -19.65
N GLU A 79 -5.84 -11.22 -20.56
CA GLU A 79 -4.73 -10.28 -20.69
C GLU A 79 -4.50 -9.49 -19.38
N LEU A 80 -5.56 -8.85 -18.87
CA LEU A 80 -5.50 -8.01 -17.68
C LEU A 80 -5.14 -8.84 -16.42
N GLU A 81 -5.72 -10.01 -16.24
CA GLU A 81 -5.43 -10.90 -15.11
C GLU A 81 -3.98 -11.39 -15.10
N HIS A 82 -3.42 -11.69 -16.28
CA HIS A 82 -2.03 -12.09 -16.39
C HIS A 82 -1.09 -10.92 -16.11
N SER A 83 -1.43 -9.70 -16.52
CA SER A 83 -0.70 -8.49 -16.12
C SER A 83 -0.70 -8.29 -14.61
N VAL A 84 -1.85 -8.47 -13.94
CA VAL A 84 -1.98 -8.39 -12.47
C VAL A 84 -1.11 -9.44 -11.80
N THR A 85 -1.25 -10.70 -12.24
CA THR A 85 -0.50 -11.85 -11.70
C THR A 85 1.00 -11.63 -11.84
N LYS A 86 1.44 -11.14 -13.00
CA LYS A 86 2.86 -10.91 -13.27
C LYS A 86 3.47 -9.87 -12.33
N LEU A 87 2.78 -8.74 -12.10
CA LEU A 87 3.26 -7.71 -11.17
C LEU A 87 3.35 -8.21 -9.74
N MET A 88 2.28 -8.84 -9.24
CA MET A 88 2.26 -9.37 -7.87
C MET A 88 3.33 -10.44 -7.66
N ARG A 89 3.59 -11.28 -8.67
CA ARG A 89 4.70 -12.23 -8.66
C ARG A 89 6.07 -11.57 -8.74
N GLY A 90 6.21 -10.48 -9.48
CA GLY A 90 7.43 -9.66 -9.49
C GLY A 90 7.79 -9.15 -8.09
N LEU A 91 6.81 -8.63 -7.36
CA LEU A 91 6.98 -8.20 -5.97
C LEU A 91 7.31 -9.37 -5.05
N LEU A 92 6.58 -10.49 -5.16
CA LEU A 92 6.87 -11.71 -4.40
C LEU A 92 8.32 -12.18 -4.62
N PHE A 93 8.77 -12.19 -5.87
CA PHE A 93 10.14 -12.57 -6.23
C PHE A 93 11.17 -11.63 -5.60
N ALA A 94 10.95 -10.31 -5.65
CA ALA A 94 11.83 -9.33 -5.01
C ALA A 94 11.94 -9.53 -3.49
N MET A 95 10.81 -9.82 -2.82
CA MET A 95 10.78 -10.10 -1.38
C MET A 95 11.43 -11.44 -1.05
N LEU A 96 11.19 -12.49 -1.84
CA LEU A 96 11.78 -13.83 -1.66
C LEU A 96 13.32 -13.80 -1.68
N ARG A 97 13.92 -12.97 -2.52
CA ARG A 97 15.38 -12.76 -2.57
C ARG A 97 15.95 -12.22 -1.26
N GLN A 98 15.11 -11.62 -0.42
CA GLN A 98 15.43 -11.10 0.91
C GLN A 98 14.89 -11.98 2.04
N SER A 99 14.58 -13.25 1.76
CA SER A 99 14.05 -14.20 2.78
C SER A 99 14.90 -14.29 4.05
N HIS A 100 16.23 -14.18 3.94
CA HIS A 100 17.13 -14.11 5.09
C HIS A 100 16.82 -12.92 6.03
N LYS A 101 16.46 -11.76 5.47
CA LYS A 101 16.04 -10.57 6.24
C LYS A 101 14.73 -10.83 6.98
N VAL A 102 13.75 -11.43 6.31
CA VAL A 102 12.45 -11.80 6.91
C VAL A 102 12.65 -12.75 8.10
N GLU A 103 13.51 -13.76 7.96
CA GLU A 103 13.86 -14.67 9.05
C GLU A 103 14.52 -13.94 10.23
N GLN A 104 15.50 -13.09 9.95
CA GLN A 104 16.20 -12.32 10.98
C GLN A 104 15.27 -11.34 11.72
N PHE A 105 14.41 -10.63 10.98
CA PHE A 105 13.50 -9.63 11.53
C PHE A 105 12.48 -10.22 12.52
N LYS A 106 12.06 -11.48 12.36
CA LYS A 106 11.20 -12.18 13.34
C LYS A 106 11.81 -12.27 14.73
N HIS A 107 13.15 -12.17 14.83
CA HIS A 107 13.88 -12.15 16.09
C HIS A 107 14.27 -10.74 16.53
N THR A 108 14.80 -9.93 15.61
CA THR A 108 15.43 -8.64 15.95
C THR A 108 14.43 -7.49 16.01
N GLN A 109 13.43 -7.48 15.11
CA GLN A 109 12.59 -6.31 14.82
C GLN A 109 13.40 -5.02 14.53
N SER A 110 14.65 -5.17 14.07
CA SER A 110 15.53 -4.05 13.76
C SER A 110 15.18 -3.45 12.39
N PRO A 111 15.16 -2.11 12.23
CA PRO A 111 14.96 -1.49 10.92
C PRO A 111 15.93 -1.98 9.84
N LEU A 112 17.19 -2.25 10.19
CA LEU A 112 18.21 -2.74 9.24
C LEU A 112 17.92 -4.16 8.73
N ASP A 113 17.17 -4.94 9.49
CA ASP A 113 16.76 -6.30 9.12
C ASP A 113 15.41 -6.30 8.38
N GLY A 114 14.78 -5.14 8.19
CA GLY A 114 13.53 -5.00 7.48
C GLY A 114 13.67 -5.21 5.97
N LEU A 115 12.62 -5.69 5.31
CA LEU A 115 12.55 -5.76 3.85
C LEU A 115 12.72 -4.36 3.23
N HIS A 116 13.40 -4.30 2.09
CA HIS A 116 13.43 -3.10 1.25
C HIS A 116 12.03 -2.83 0.71
N ALA A 117 11.63 -1.56 0.70
CA ALA A 117 10.31 -1.14 0.21
C ALA A 117 10.27 -0.83 -1.31
N LYS A 118 11.44 -0.76 -1.95
CA LYS A 118 11.61 -0.47 -3.38
C LYS A 118 12.68 -1.34 -4.02
N TYR A 119 12.52 -1.59 -5.32
CA TYR A 119 13.38 -2.48 -6.10
C TYR A 119 13.69 -1.91 -7.47
N ASN A 120 14.74 -2.41 -8.10
CA ASN A 120 15.03 -2.09 -9.48
C ASN A 120 13.90 -2.67 -10.36
N THR A 121 13.25 -1.82 -11.16
CA THR A 121 12.13 -2.23 -12.00
C THR A 121 12.50 -3.36 -12.99
N ALA A 122 13.72 -3.39 -13.50
CA ALA A 122 14.16 -4.34 -14.51
C ALA A 122 14.71 -5.66 -13.94
N THR A 123 15.27 -5.66 -12.74
CA THR A 123 15.93 -6.84 -12.15
C THR A 123 15.29 -7.37 -10.87
N ALA A 124 14.41 -6.58 -10.24
CA ALA A 124 13.85 -6.83 -8.92
C ALA A 124 14.91 -6.94 -7.80
N ASP A 125 16.09 -6.35 -8.00
CA ASP A 125 17.13 -6.24 -6.99
C ASP A 125 16.93 -5.05 -6.05
N ILE A 126 17.61 -5.06 -4.92
CA ILE A 126 17.77 -3.88 -4.07
C ILE A 126 18.52 -2.77 -4.83
N VAL A 127 18.16 -1.53 -4.56
CA VAL A 127 18.65 -0.34 -5.30
C VAL A 127 19.50 0.60 -4.46
N VAL A 128 19.46 0.44 -3.14
CA VAL A 128 20.22 1.20 -2.14
C VAL A 128 20.62 0.25 -1.01
N GLY A 129 21.52 0.67 -0.13
CA GLY A 129 21.94 -0.06 1.07
C GLY A 129 20.88 -0.08 2.17
N ASP A 130 21.08 -0.93 3.18
CA ASP A 130 20.14 -1.14 4.31
C ASP A 130 20.00 0.08 5.23
N ASP A 131 21.04 0.92 5.31
CA ASP A 131 21.13 2.12 6.15
C ASP A 131 20.92 3.42 5.37
N GLU A 132 20.73 3.34 4.05
CA GLU A 132 20.64 4.50 3.15
C GLU A 132 19.20 5.01 2.95
N TRP A 133 18.19 4.25 3.40
CA TRP A 133 16.78 4.58 3.18
C TRP A 133 15.88 4.03 4.29
N GLY A 134 14.72 4.67 4.49
CA GLY A 134 13.69 4.22 5.42
C GLY A 134 12.96 2.95 4.92
N HIS A 135 13.66 1.82 4.88
CA HIS A 135 13.18 0.57 4.27
C HIS A 135 12.08 -0.12 5.04
N LEU A 136 12.16 -0.16 6.37
CA LEU A 136 11.14 -0.78 7.20
C LEU A 136 9.82 0.00 7.05
N GLN A 137 8.96 -0.47 6.14
CA GLN A 137 7.65 0.06 5.83
C GLN A 137 6.65 -1.08 5.95
N ILE A 138 6.04 -1.22 7.12
CA ILE A 138 5.14 -2.34 7.41
C ILE A 138 3.87 -2.22 6.58
N ASP A 139 3.41 -0.99 6.30
CA ASP A 139 2.27 -0.73 5.43
C ASP A 139 2.46 -1.34 4.03
N ALA A 140 3.67 -1.25 3.46
CA ALA A 140 3.97 -1.73 2.11
C ALA A 140 3.87 -3.26 2.00
N THR A 141 4.46 -4.01 2.94
CA THR A 141 4.30 -5.47 3.01
C THR A 141 2.85 -5.85 3.31
N SER A 142 2.17 -5.07 4.15
CA SER A 142 0.79 -5.35 4.55
C SER A 142 -0.19 -5.15 3.41
N ILE A 143 -0.10 -4.08 2.62
CA ILE A 143 -0.97 -3.87 1.45
C ILE A 143 -0.75 -4.94 0.38
N PHE A 144 0.49 -5.41 0.21
CA PHE A 144 0.79 -6.57 -0.65
C PHE A 144 0.04 -7.81 -0.18
N LEU A 145 0.10 -8.16 1.12
CA LEU A 145 -0.60 -9.32 1.68
C LEU A 145 -2.12 -9.17 1.62
N LEU A 146 -2.66 -7.99 1.94
CA LEU A 146 -4.07 -7.68 1.86
C LEU A 146 -4.59 -7.90 0.43
N MET A 147 -3.90 -7.33 -0.57
CA MET A 147 -4.31 -7.47 -1.98
C MET A 147 -4.03 -8.87 -2.53
N LEU A 148 -2.97 -9.55 -2.10
CA LEU A 148 -2.75 -10.97 -2.41
C LEU A 148 -3.96 -11.80 -1.97
N ALA A 149 -4.42 -11.61 -0.73
CA ALA A 149 -5.58 -12.32 -0.21
C ALA A 149 -6.85 -12.06 -1.04
N GLN A 150 -7.14 -10.79 -1.32
CA GLN A 150 -8.33 -10.41 -2.11
C GLN A 150 -8.26 -10.93 -3.56
N MET A 151 -7.09 -10.85 -4.19
CA MET A 151 -6.88 -11.33 -5.55
C MET A 151 -6.99 -12.86 -5.64
N THR A 152 -6.41 -13.59 -4.67
CA THR A 152 -6.56 -15.05 -4.58
C THR A 152 -8.01 -15.46 -4.32
N ALA A 153 -8.71 -14.77 -3.42
CA ALA A 153 -10.14 -15.00 -3.18
C ALA A 153 -10.99 -14.72 -4.45
N SER A 154 -10.55 -13.78 -5.29
CA SER A 154 -11.17 -13.56 -6.61
C SER A 154 -10.84 -14.62 -7.66
N GLY A 155 -9.99 -15.60 -7.35
CA GLY A 155 -9.62 -16.70 -8.24
C GLY A 155 -8.33 -16.48 -9.06
N LEU A 156 -7.59 -15.39 -8.81
CA LEU A 156 -6.26 -15.23 -9.41
C LEU A 156 -5.26 -16.20 -8.80
N LYS A 157 -4.45 -16.82 -9.66
CA LYS A 157 -3.38 -17.73 -9.24
C LYS A 157 -2.07 -16.94 -9.21
N ILE A 158 -1.70 -16.48 -8.03
CA ILE A 158 -0.46 -15.71 -7.81
C ILE A 158 0.63 -16.59 -7.19
N ILE A 159 0.28 -17.51 -6.29
CA ILE A 159 1.21 -18.40 -5.59
C ILE A 159 1.20 -19.79 -6.25
N TYR A 160 2.37 -20.34 -6.54
CA TYR A 160 2.57 -21.54 -7.37
C TYR A 160 3.25 -22.69 -6.64
N THR A 161 4.02 -22.44 -5.59
CA THR A 161 4.77 -23.50 -4.87
C THR A 161 4.54 -23.42 -3.37
N ILE A 162 4.78 -24.53 -2.68
CA ILE A 162 4.72 -24.57 -1.21
C ILE A 162 5.80 -23.69 -0.58
N ASP A 163 6.95 -23.52 -1.23
CA ASP A 163 7.98 -22.58 -0.75
C ASP A 163 7.48 -21.14 -0.77
N GLU A 164 6.74 -20.75 -1.82
CA GLU A 164 6.09 -19.44 -1.89
C GLU A 164 4.99 -19.30 -0.82
N VAL A 165 4.21 -20.35 -0.53
CA VAL A 165 3.26 -20.37 0.61
C VAL A 165 3.98 -20.15 1.93
N ASN A 166 5.05 -20.90 2.20
CA ASN A 166 5.83 -20.78 3.43
C ASN A 166 6.43 -19.39 3.59
N PHE A 167 6.86 -18.78 2.48
CA PHE A 167 7.33 -17.40 2.50
C PHE A 167 6.21 -16.40 2.83
N VAL A 168 5.02 -16.55 2.25
CA VAL A 168 3.87 -15.71 2.61
C VAL A 168 3.48 -15.89 4.09
N GLN A 169 3.55 -17.11 4.61
CA GLN A 169 3.35 -17.38 6.04
C GLN A 169 4.42 -16.67 6.91
N ASN A 170 5.65 -16.58 6.42
CA ASN A 170 6.70 -15.78 7.08
C ASN A 170 6.44 -14.28 7.02
N LEU A 171 5.87 -13.76 5.93
CA LEU A 171 5.46 -12.36 5.85
C LEU A 171 4.32 -12.05 6.85
N VAL A 172 3.43 -13.01 7.12
CA VAL A 172 2.42 -12.87 8.19
C VAL A 172 3.09 -12.68 9.55
N TYR A 173 4.08 -13.50 9.89
CA TYR A 173 4.84 -13.32 11.14
C TYR A 173 5.65 -12.01 11.17
N TYR A 174 6.13 -11.56 10.01
CA TYR A 174 6.85 -10.30 9.86
C TYR A 174 5.96 -9.10 10.21
N ILE A 175 4.72 -9.06 9.73
CA ILE A 175 3.78 -7.96 10.03
C ILE A 175 3.00 -8.17 11.34
N GLY A 176 2.98 -9.38 11.90
CA GLY A 176 2.19 -9.74 13.09
C GLY A 176 2.46 -8.89 14.34
N ARG A 177 3.65 -8.27 14.44
CA ARG A 177 4.03 -7.38 15.54
C ARG A 177 3.89 -5.89 15.24
N ALA A 178 3.22 -5.51 14.14
CA ALA A 178 3.05 -4.11 13.72
C ALA A 178 2.61 -3.18 14.85
N TYR A 179 1.70 -3.64 15.72
CA TYR A 179 1.15 -2.88 16.85
C TYR A 179 2.18 -2.33 17.86
N ARG A 180 3.44 -2.80 17.80
CA ARG A 180 4.54 -2.36 18.68
C ARG A 180 5.86 -2.14 17.96
N THR A 181 5.90 -2.27 16.64
CA THR A 181 7.12 -2.17 15.85
C THR A 181 7.15 -0.81 15.16
N PRO A 182 8.01 0.13 15.59
CA PRO A 182 8.19 1.40 14.90
C PRO A 182 8.71 1.17 13.48
N ASP A 183 8.18 1.91 12.51
CA ASP A 183 8.57 1.86 11.11
C ASP A 183 8.70 3.27 10.51
N TYR A 184 9.08 3.36 9.23
CA TYR A 184 9.23 4.64 8.53
C TYR A 184 7.91 5.17 7.96
N GLY A 185 6.83 4.39 8.04
CA GLY A 185 5.50 4.71 7.55
C GLY A 185 5.45 4.92 6.03
N ILE A 186 4.26 5.26 5.54
CA ILE A 186 3.98 5.42 4.11
C ILE A 186 4.80 6.54 3.44
N TRP A 187 5.29 7.50 4.24
CA TRP A 187 6.10 8.64 3.79
C TRP A 187 7.60 8.42 3.92
N GLU A 188 8.03 7.24 4.39
CA GLU A 188 9.44 6.82 4.40
C GLU A 188 10.34 7.67 5.30
N ARG A 189 9.74 8.36 6.28
CA ARG A 189 10.40 9.36 7.16
C ARG A 189 10.41 8.97 8.63
N GLY A 190 9.56 8.03 9.03
CA GLY A 190 9.35 7.69 10.43
C GLY A 190 8.69 8.86 11.13
N ASN A 191 9.39 9.53 12.04
CA ASN A 191 8.84 10.66 12.76
C ASN A 191 8.68 11.94 11.93
N LYS A 192 7.87 12.87 12.45
CA LYS A 192 7.52 14.14 11.78
C LYS A 192 8.74 15.02 11.50
N ILE A 193 9.74 15.01 12.36
CA ILE A 193 10.99 15.79 12.19
C ILE A 193 11.95 15.17 11.17
N ASN A 194 11.67 13.96 10.66
CA ASN A 194 12.44 13.30 9.63
C ASN A 194 13.96 13.32 9.90
N HIS A 195 14.37 12.75 11.03
CA HIS A 195 15.78 12.64 11.43
C HIS A 195 16.28 11.18 11.46
N GLY A 196 15.64 10.30 10.69
CA GLY A 196 16.01 8.88 10.55
C GLY A 196 15.43 7.95 11.62
N SER A 197 14.60 8.45 12.54
CA SER A 197 13.98 7.64 13.60
C SER A 197 12.62 7.10 13.18
N ALA A 198 12.45 5.78 13.27
CA ALA A 198 11.18 5.10 13.09
C ALA A 198 10.19 5.42 14.23
N GLU A 199 8.90 5.40 13.92
CA GLU A 199 7.81 5.60 14.87
C GLU A 199 6.68 4.61 14.65
N LEU A 200 5.85 4.40 15.69
CA LEU A 200 4.65 3.59 15.52
C LEU A 200 3.61 4.40 14.73
N ASN A 201 3.44 4.03 13.46
CA ASN A 201 2.52 4.67 12.53
C ASN A 201 1.18 3.92 12.48
N ALA A 202 0.08 4.62 12.76
CA ALA A 202 -1.26 4.06 12.80
C ALA A 202 -1.68 3.51 11.43
N SER A 203 -1.31 4.20 10.33
CA SER A 203 -1.53 3.70 8.97
C SER A 203 -0.90 2.32 8.72
N SER A 204 0.33 2.10 9.20
CA SER A 204 1.00 0.80 9.14
C SER A 204 0.31 -0.26 10.00
N VAL A 205 -0.08 0.07 11.24
CA VAL A 205 -0.79 -0.86 12.13
C VAL A 205 -2.16 -1.26 11.55
N GLY A 206 -2.90 -0.29 10.99
CA GLY A 206 -4.22 -0.53 10.40
C GLY A 206 -4.15 -1.37 9.14
N MET A 207 -3.17 -1.10 8.27
CA MET A 207 -2.95 -1.92 7.08
C MET A 207 -2.55 -3.36 7.45
N ALA A 208 -1.66 -3.52 8.44
CA ALA A 208 -1.26 -4.84 8.94
C ALA A 208 -2.45 -5.60 9.53
N LYS A 209 -3.27 -4.95 10.37
CA LYS A 209 -4.49 -5.55 10.91
C LYS A 209 -5.39 -6.10 9.80
N ALA A 210 -5.71 -5.28 8.80
CA ALA A 210 -6.57 -5.69 7.70
C ALA A 210 -5.97 -6.84 6.88
N ALA A 211 -4.65 -6.80 6.62
CA ALA A 211 -3.96 -7.87 5.91
C ALA A 211 -4.03 -9.21 6.68
N LEU A 212 -3.79 -9.16 7.99
CA LEU A 212 -3.88 -10.31 8.89
C LEU A 212 -5.31 -10.86 8.95
N GLU A 213 -6.33 -10.00 9.05
CA GLU A 213 -7.73 -10.41 9.01
C GLU A 213 -8.11 -11.07 7.67
N ALA A 214 -7.67 -10.49 6.54
CA ALA A 214 -8.02 -10.96 5.21
C ALA A 214 -7.35 -12.28 4.81
N ILE A 215 -6.11 -12.52 5.23
CA ILE A 215 -5.34 -13.69 4.82
C ILE A 215 -5.53 -14.91 5.74
N ASN A 216 -6.04 -14.72 6.95
CA ASN A 216 -6.20 -15.79 7.93
C ASN A 216 -7.17 -16.89 7.42
N GLY A 217 -6.68 -18.13 7.37
CA GLY A 217 -7.44 -19.28 6.88
C GLY A 217 -7.60 -19.33 5.36
N LEU A 218 -6.97 -18.42 4.61
CA LEU A 218 -7.02 -18.44 3.15
C LEU A 218 -6.07 -19.51 2.60
N ASP A 219 -6.59 -20.32 1.66
CA ASP A 219 -5.77 -21.22 0.85
C ASP A 219 -5.18 -20.47 -0.35
N LEU A 220 -3.85 -20.34 -0.39
CA LEU A 220 -3.16 -19.58 -1.44
C LEU A 220 -3.19 -20.24 -2.82
N PHE A 221 -3.55 -21.52 -2.90
CA PHE A 221 -3.82 -22.21 -4.18
C PHE A 221 -5.32 -22.16 -4.56
N GLY A 222 -6.13 -21.43 -3.78
CA GLY A 222 -7.57 -21.34 -3.95
C GLY A 222 -8.25 -22.70 -3.81
N VAL A 223 -9.26 -22.96 -4.64
CA VAL A 223 -10.05 -24.22 -4.60
C VAL A 223 -9.25 -25.49 -4.90
N ARG A 224 -7.98 -25.37 -5.32
CA ARG A 224 -7.11 -26.50 -5.68
C ARG A 224 -6.09 -26.83 -4.60
N GLY A 225 -6.07 -26.08 -3.50
CA GLY A 225 -5.09 -26.28 -2.46
C GLY A 225 -5.42 -27.40 -1.48
N SER A 226 -4.68 -27.40 -0.39
CA SER A 226 -4.76 -28.37 0.68
C SER A 226 -4.43 -27.68 2.00
N GLN A 227 -4.51 -28.41 3.12
CA GLN A 227 -4.12 -27.86 4.41
C GLN A 227 -2.71 -27.26 4.43
N ALA A 228 -1.79 -27.75 3.58
CA ALA A 228 -0.42 -27.24 3.48
C ALA A 228 -0.31 -25.87 2.80
N SER A 229 -1.34 -25.40 2.08
CA SER A 229 -1.37 -24.09 1.41
C SER A 229 -2.24 -23.05 2.13
N VAL A 230 -2.77 -23.39 3.31
CA VAL A 230 -3.56 -22.50 4.16
C VAL A 230 -2.65 -21.63 5.02
N ILE A 231 -2.90 -20.33 5.03
CA ILE A 231 -2.19 -19.36 5.87
C ILE A 231 -2.88 -19.25 7.24
N HIS A 232 -2.08 -19.16 8.29
CA HIS A 232 -2.54 -19.08 9.67
C HIS A 232 -2.04 -17.80 10.33
N VAL A 233 -2.94 -17.10 11.02
CA VAL A 233 -2.65 -15.88 11.76
C VAL A 233 -2.98 -16.09 13.24
N LEU A 234 -2.16 -15.54 14.13
CA LEU A 234 -2.43 -15.56 15.57
C LEU A 234 -3.51 -14.51 15.91
N PRO A 235 -4.67 -14.90 16.47
CA PRO A 235 -5.76 -13.95 16.78
C PRO A 235 -5.32 -12.80 17.70
N ASP A 236 -4.38 -13.07 18.61
CA ASP A 236 -3.84 -12.06 19.51
C ASP A 236 -3.12 -10.90 18.78
N GLU A 237 -2.53 -11.15 17.61
CA GLU A 237 -1.87 -10.10 16.82
C GLU A 237 -2.90 -9.11 16.27
N ILE A 238 -4.02 -9.61 15.77
CA ILE A 238 -5.16 -8.80 15.32
C ILE A 238 -5.76 -8.02 16.50
N ALA A 239 -5.98 -8.69 17.64
CA ALA A 239 -6.54 -8.05 18.82
C ALA A 239 -5.64 -6.92 19.36
N ARG A 240 -4.32 -7.13 19.42
CA ARG A 240 -3.37 -6.09 19.83
C ARG A 240 -3.31 -4.94 18.84
N ALA A 241 -3.34 -5.21 17.53
CA ALA A 241 -3.41 -4.16 16.52
C ALA A 241 -4.68 -3.31 16.66
N ARG A 242 -5.85 -3.94 16.91
CA ARG A 242 -7.10 -3.23 17.18
C ARG A 242 -6.98 -2.29 18.38
N ILE A 243 -6.53 -2.80 19.53
CA ILE A 243 -6.36 -2.01 20.77
C ILE A 243 -5.40 -0.84 20.55
N THR A 244 -4.30 -1.07 19.83
CA THR A 244 -3.34 0.00 19.49
C THR A 244 -4.01 1.08 18.63
N LEU A 245 -4.80 0.72 17.62
CA LEU A 245 -5.49 1.69 16.76
C LEU A 245 -6.50 2.55 17.53
N GLU A 246 -7.30 1.91 18.41
CA GLU A 246 -8.23 2.62 19.30
C GLU A 246 -7.52 3.66 20.18
N SER A 247 -6.27 3.39 20.57
CA SER A 247 -5.47 4.30 21.39
C SER A 247 -4.74 5.41 20.59
N LEU A 248 -4.39 5.14 19.32
CA LEU A 248 -3.65 6.07 18.47
C LEU A 248 -4.58 7.10 17.83
N LEU A 249 -5.68 6.63 17.24
CA LEU A 249 -6.54 7.46 16.40
C LEU A 249 -7.19 8.62 17.19
N PRO A 250 -7.33 9.81 16.56
CA PRO A 250 -7.08 10.13 15.16
C PRO A 250 -5.62 10.51 14.84
N ARG A 251 -4.68 10.34 15.77
CA ARG A 251 -3.27 10.64 15.49
C ARG A 251 -2.66 9.53 14.65
N GLU A 252 -1.74 9.90 13.78
CA GLU A 252 -0.97 8.94 13.00
C GLU A 252 0.17 8.34 13.83
N SER A 253 0.83 9.13 14.66
CA SER A 253 1.96 8.67 15.48
C SER A 253 2.14 9.60 16.68
N ALA A 254 3.16 9.33 17.50
CA ALA A 254 3.50 10.20 18.63
C ALA A 254 3.81 11.64 18.19
N SER A 255 4.46 11.82 17.04
CA SER A 255 4.87 13.13 16.52
C SER A 255 3.91 13.72 15.49
N LYS A 256 3.06 12.90 14.83
CA LYS A 256 2.08 13.36 13.84
C LYS A 256 0.66 13.33 14.42
N GLU A 257 0.15 14.53 14.68
CA GLU A 257 -1.16 14.78 15.26
C GLU A 257 -2.34 14.37 14.35
N ILE A 258 -2.12 14.31 13.04
CA ILE A 258 -3.06 13.85 12.02
C ILE A 258 -2.26 13.56 10.74
N ASP A 259 -2.72 12.62 9.93
CA ASP A 259 -2.13 12.29 8.63
C ASP A 259 -3.22 11.81 7.66
N ALA A 260 -3.12 12.20 6.38
CA ALA A 260 -4.06 11.78 5.35
C ALA A 260 -3.88 10.30 4.96
N ALA A 261 -2.73 9.67 5.29
CA ALA A 261 -2.50 8.24 5.18
C ALA A 261 -3.56 7.40 5.93
N LEU A 262 -4.13 7.96 7.00
CA LEU A 262 -5.21 7.33 7.76
C LEU A 262 -6.44 7.01 6.92
N LEU A 263 -6.68 7.74 5.82
CA LEU A 263 -7.76 7.41 4.87
C LEU A 263 -7.66 5.97 4.33
N SER A 264 -6.44 5.45 4.19
CA SER A 264 -6.21 4.07 3.71
C SER A 264 -6.65 3.00 4.70
N ILE A 265 -6.77 3.33 6.00
CA ILE A 265 -7.15 2.37 7.03
C ILE A 265 -8.57 2.56 7.56
N ILE A 266 -9.10 3.78 7.53
CA ILE A 266 -10.49 4.04 7.96
C ILE A 266 -11.51 3.81 6.83
N SER A 267 -11.02 3.56 5.62
CA SER A 267 -11.79 3.32 4.40
C SER A 267 -11.05 2.32 3.50
N TYR A 268 -11.31 2.35 2.19
CA TYR A 268 -10.60 1.52 1.22
C TYR A 268 -9.10 1.83 1.19
N PRO A 269 -8.22 0.82 1.18
CA PRO A 269 -8.52 -0.61 1.04
C PRO A 269 -8.72 -1.39 2.34
N ALA A 270 -8.31 -0.86 3.50
CA ALA A 270 -8.14 -1.70 4.68
C ALA A 270 -9.42 -1.90 5.51
N PHE A 271 -10.29 -0.89 5.60
CA PHE A 271 -11.49 -0.91 6.47
C PHE A 271 -11.19 -1.41 7.89
N ALA A 272 -10.06 -0.99 8.46
CA ALA A 272 -9.48 -1.55 9.66
C ALA A 272 -10.14 -1.09 10.96
N ILE A 273 -11.05 -0.12 10.92
CA ILE A 273 -11.67 0.48 12.11
C ILE A 273 -13.14 0.08 12.19
N GLU A 274 -13.49 -0.70 13.22
CA GLU A 274 -14.87 -1.15 13.45
C GLU A 274 -15.74 -0.09 14.17
N ASP A 275 -15.14 0.72 15.04
CA ASP A 275 -15.84 1.80 15.75
C ASP A 275 -16.17 2.95 14.79
N VAL A 276 -17.46 3.10 14.50
CA VAL A 276 -18.00 4.11 13.59
C VAL A 276 -17.70 5.52 14.08
N ASP A 277 -17.83 5.79 15.38
CA ASP A 277 -17.62 7.13 15.94
C ASP A 277 -16.14 7.53 15.88
N LEU A 278 -15.24 6.60 16.20
CA LEU A 278 -13.80 6.79 16.06
C LEU A 278 -13.41 7.05 14.60
N ARG A 279 -13.98 6.27 13.68
CA ARG A 279 -13.77 6.43 12.24
C ARG A 279 -14.27 7.80 11.75
N GLU A 280 -15.50 8.19 12.09
CA GLU A 280 -16.07 9.48 11.69
C GLU A 280 -15.26 10.64 12.25
N ARG A 281 -14.87 10.58 13.52
CA ARG A 281 -14.01 11.59 14.13
C ARG A 281 -12.68 11.71 13.39
N THR A 282 -12.05 10.57 13.05
CA THR A 282 -10.79 10.57 12.31
C THR A 282 -10.95 11.16 10.91
N PHE A 283 -11.99 10.75 10.17
CA PHE A 283 -12.29 11.29 8.85
C PHE A 283 -12.52 12.81 8.88
N ASN A 284 -13.35 13.29 9.82
CA ASN A 284 -13.66 14.70 9.96
C ASN A 284 -12.42 15.52 10.33
N ASP A 285 -11.53 14.99 11.18
CA ASP A 285 -10.25 15.64 11.49
C ASP A 285 -9.34 15.76 10.27
N ILE A 286 -9.26 14.71 9.43
CA ILE A 286 -8.49 14.74 8.16
C ILE A 286 -9.06 15.80 7.22
N VAL A 287 -10.38 15.75 6.97
CA VAL A 287 -11.06 16.70 6.08
C VAL A 287 -10.88 18.12 6.57
N HIS A 288 -11.11 18.38 7.86
CA HIS A 288 -11.03 19.72 8.42
C HIS A 288 -9.62 20.31 8.41
N LYS A 289 -8.60 19.49 8.69
CA LYS A 289 -7.21 19.97 8.89
C LYS A 289 -6.35 19.88 7.64
N LEU A 290 -6.59 18.89 6.77
CA LEU A 290 -5.67 18.53 5.69
C LEU A 290 -6.27 18.74 4.30
N GLN A 291 -7.60 18.70 4.12
CA GLN A 291 -8.19 18.92 2.81
C GLN A 291 -8.05 20.38 2.37
N GLY A 292 -7.61 20.54 1.14
CA GLY A 292 -7.51 21.82 0.45
C GLY A 292 -8.21 21.79 -0.90
N LYS A 293 -7.82 22.71 -1.78
CA LYS A 293 -8.49 22.92 -3.07
C LYS A 293 -8.07 21.89 -4.13
N TYR A 294 -6.86 21.37 -4.02
CA TYR A 294 -6.19 20.52 -5.00
C TYR A 294 -5.92 19.11 -4.48
N GLY A 295 -6.21 18.82 -3.22
CA GLY A 295 -6.05 17.50 -2.61
C GLY A 295 -6.07 17.59 -1.09
N CYS A 296 -5.35 16.67 -0.44
CA CYS A 296 -5.04 16.80 0.99
C CYS A 296 -3.54 16.97 1.18
N LYS A 297 -3.14 17.75 2.19
CA LYS A 297 -1.79 17.69 2.75
C LYS A 297 -1.53 16.29 3.30
N ARG A 298 -0.28 15.81 3.24
CA ARG A 298 0.08 14.52 3.87
C ARG A 298 -0.12 14.59 5.37
N PHE A 299 0.54 15.55 6.02
CA PHE A 299 0.34 15.93 7.41
C PHE A 299 0.68 17.41 7.60
N LEU A 300 0.34 17.98 8.75
CA LEU A 300 0.62 19.39 9.05
C LEU A 300 2.12 19.63 9.16
N ARG A 301 2.62 20.76 8.64
CA ARG A 301 4.04 21.16 8.65
C ARG A 301 4.96 20.21 7.87
N ASP A 302 4.42 19.55 6.87
CA ASP A 302 5.20 18.75 5.94
C ASP A 302 5.90 19.63 4.91
N GLY A 303 7.23 19.58 4.87
CA GLY A 303 8.05 20.35 3.92
C GLY A 303 8.21 19.70 2.56
N HIS A 304 7.72 18.47 2.35
CA HIS A 304 8.04 17.73 1.14
C HIS A 304 7.59 18.42 -0.14
N GLN A 305 8.53 18.61 -1.06
CA GLN A 305 8.36 19.32 -2.34
C GLN A 305 7.90 20.77 -2.19
N THR A 306 8.02 21.35 -0.98
CA THR A 306 7.79 22.78 -0.78
C THR A 306 8.99 23.59 -1.27
N VAL A 307 8.76 24.87 -1.57
CA VAL A 307 9.81 25.79 -2.03
C VAL A 307 10.95 26.00 -1.04
N LEU A 308 10.75 25.66 0.23
CA LEU A 308 11.74 25.81 1.30
C LEU A 308 12.48 24.51 1.63
N GLU A 309 12.05 23.36 1.11
CA GLU A 309 12.74 22.10 1.36
C GLU A 309 14.07 22.04 0.60
N ASP A 310 15.13 21.73 1.34
CA ASP A 310 16.42 21.42 0.75
C ASP A 310 16.41 20.02 0.15
N GLY A 311 16.30 19.94 -1.17
CA GLY A 311 16.31 18.69 -1.92
C GLY A 311 17.65 17.95 -1.94
N GLN A 312 18.74 18.52 -1.40
CA GLN A 312 20.05 17.86 -1.37
C GLN A 312 20.25 16.94 -0.16
N ARG A 313 19.34 16.96 0.81
CA ARG A 313 19.46 16.19 2.06
C ARG A 313 18.19 15.42 2.37
N LEU A 314 18.39 14.25 2.98
CA LEU A 314 17.29 13.34 3.32
C LEU A 314 16.50 13.80 4.56
N HIS A 315 17.18 14.45 5.51
CA HIS A 315 16.64 14.78 6.83
C HIS A 315 16.46 16.28 7.03
N TYR A 316 15.57 16.66 7.94
CA TYR A 316 15.34 18.06 8.30
C TYR A 316 16.28 18.53 9.41
N GLU A 317 16.60 19.83 9.38
CA GLU A 317 17.31 20.54 10.45
C GLU A 317 16.33 20.89 11.58
N PRO A 318 16.84 21.03 12.82
CA PRO A 318 16.04 21.52 13.94
C PRO A 318 15.34 22.85 13.61
N GLY A 319 14.01 22.87 13.76
CA GLY A 319 13.19 24.08 13.63
C GLY A 319 12.59 24.33 12.24
N GLU A 320 12.95 23.56 11.21
CA GLU A 320 12.41 23.74 9.86
C GLU A 320 10.91 23.46 9.73
N LEU A 321 10.35 22.54 10.54
CA LEU A 321 8.92 22.24 10.50
C LEU A 321 8.05 23.49 10.64
N LYS A 322 8.48 24.47 11.46
CA LYS A 322 7.71 25.71 11.62
C LYS A 322 7.70 26.56 10.35
N GLN A 323 8.72 26.45 9.52
CA GLN A 323 8.83 27.18 8.25
C GLN A 323 7.89 26.61 7.18
N PHE A 324 7.55 25.32 7.28
CA PHE A 324 6.63 24.65 6.35
C PHE A 324 5.15 24.89 6.67
N GLU A 325 4.85 25.48 7.83
CA GLU A 325 3.48 25.80 8.23
C GLU A 325 2.80 26.71 7.20
N HIS A 326 1.65 26.27 6.67
CA HIS A 326 0.90 26.91 5.59
C HIS A 326 1.54 26.90 4.19
N LEU A 327 2.67 26.21 4.02
CA LEU A 327 3.31 25.99 2.70
C LEU A 327 3.19 24.54 2.22
N GLU A 328 2.56 23.66 3.01
CA GLU A 328 2.52 22.22 2.72
C GLU A 328 1.84 21.94 1.38
N CYS A 329 2.43 21.05 0.59
CA CYS A 329 1.87 20.63 -0.68
C CYS A 329 0.57 19.82 -0.50
N GLU A 330 -0.38 20.03 -1.40
CA GLU A 330 -1.61 19.24 -1.50
C GLU A 330 -1.46 18.15 -2.55
N TRP A 331 -1.89 16.94 -2.22
CA TRP A 331 -1.74 15.75 -3.06
C TRP A 331 -3.10 15.33 -3.62
N PRO A 332 -3.31 15.45 -4.96
CA PRO A 332 -4.59 15.12 -5.59
C PRO A 332 -5.02 13.66 -5.41
N LEU A 333 -4.08 12.76 -5.14
CA LEU A 333 -4.37 11.34 -4.91
C LEU A 333 -5.40 11.15 -3.78
N PHE A 334 -5.43 12.03 -2.77
CA PHE A 334 -6.38 11.90 -1.66
C PHE A 334 -7.83 12.17 -2.06
N PHE A 335 -8.08 12.89 -3.17
CA PHE A 335 -9.42 12.94 -3.72
C PHE A 335 -9.90 11.57 -4.21
N THR A 336 -9.00 10.68 -4.62
CA THR A 336 -9.40 9.31 -4.97
C THR A 336 -9.79 8.52 -3.72
N TYR A 337 -9.09 8.68 -2.60
CA TYR A 337 -9.49 8.10 -1.31
C TYR A 337 -10.83 8.65 -0.82
N LEU A 338 -11.04 9.97 -0.87
CA LEU A 338 -12.31 10.59 -0.49
C LEU A 338 -13.46 10.13 -1.41
N PHE A 339 -13.22 10.01 -2.72
CA PHE A 339 -14.22 9.49 -3.65
C PHE A 339 -14.59 8.03 -3.36
N LEU A 340 -13.59 7.17 -3.14
CA LEU A 340 -13.82 5.77 -2.77
C LEU A 340 -14.57 5.66 -1.45
N ASP A 341 -14.23 6.50 -0.47
CA ASP A 341 -14.95 6.55 0.79
C ASP A 341 -16.43 6.89 0.62
N GLY A 342 -16.74 7.95 -0.15
CA GLY A 342 -18.10 8.31 -0.49
C GLY A 342 -18.85 7.17 -1.18
N LEU A 343 -18.19 6.50 -2.13
CA LEU A 343 -18.74 5.36 -2.85
C LEU A 343 -19.09 4.18 -1.93
N PHE A 344 -18.16 3.75 -1.07
CA PHE A 344 -18.38 2.62 -0.15
C PHE A 344 -19.41 2.92 0.94
N ARG A 345 -19.59 4.20 1.28
CA ARG A 345 -20.61 4.64 2.26
C ARG A 345 -21.95 5.01 1.64
N GLY A 346 -22.07 4.97 0.31
CA GLY A 346 -23.30 5.40 -0.39
C GLY A 346 -23.58 6.90 -0.27
N ASN A 347 -22.56 7.71 -0.03
CA ASN A 347 -22.66 9.17 0.05
C ASN A 347 -22.43 9.80 -1.33
N SER A 348 -23.51 10.08 -2.07
CA SER A 348 -23.44 10.66 -3.41
C SER A 348 -23.09 12.16 -3.47
N GLN A 349 -23.05 12.87 -2.33
CA GLN A 349 -22.75 14.31 -2.27
C GLN A 349 -21.26 14.61 -2.14
N GLN A 350 -20.50 13.65 -1.62
CA GLN A 350 -19.04 13.68 -1.50
C GLN A 350 -18.39 13.40 -2.85
#